data_AF-A0A1B7YCT7-F1
#
_entry.id   AF-A0A1B7YCT7-F1
#
_cell.length_a   1.000
_cell.length_b   1.000
_cell.length_c   1.000
_cell.angle_alpha   90.00
_cell.angle_beta   90.00
_cell.angle_gamma   90.00
#
_symmetry.space_group_name_H-M   'P 1'
#
loop_
_entity.id
_entity.type
_entity.pdbx_description
1 polymer ?
#
loop_
_entity_poly.entity_id
_entity_poly.type
_entity_poly.pdbx_seq_one_letter_code
_entity_poly.pdbx_strand_id
1 'polypeptide(L)'
;MSRAKARIWFVSRYLLNQAAYNMGFHYCIARPLNMMRLRHALQATTHYYKCLRMCFSQRVREGRPVQGLLASSAFELEHVAVANKDDFKQAMDKLETRVGYQEG
;
A
#
# COMPACT_ATOMS: atom_id res chain seq x y z
N MET A 1 12.77 13.98 4.38
CA MET A 1 12.10 13.44 3.17
C MET A 1 12.95 13.79 1.94
N SER A 2 13.06 12.91 0.94
CA SER A 2 13.76 13.23 -0.32
C SER A 2 12.88 14.12 -1.22
N ARG A 3 13.50 14.88 -2.15
CA ARG A 3 12.78 15.77 -3.08
C ARG A 3 11.72 15.03 -3.91
N ALA A 4 12.03 13.80 -4.35
CA ALA A 4 11.09 12.98 -5.11
C ALA A 4 9.83 12.60 -4.29
N LYS A 5 10.01 12.17 -3.02
CA LYS A 5 8.89 11.85 -2.12
C LYS A 5 8.03 13.08 -1.85
N ALA A 6 8.65 14.25 -1.68
CA ALA A 6 7.94 15.52 -1.48
C ALA A 6 7.05 15.87 -2.67
N ARG A 7 7.58 15.70 -3.89
CA ARG A 7 6.84 15.96 -5.13
C ARG A 7 5.65 15.00 -5.29
N ILE A 8 5.86 13.70 -5.08
CA ILE A 8 4.78 12.70 -5.18
C ILE A 8 3.69 13.01 -4.16
N TRP A 9 4.05 13.30 -2.90
CA TRP A 9 3.08 13.67 -1.86
C TRP A 9 2.30 14.95 -2.20
N PHE A 10 2.97 15.97 -2.73
CA PHE A 10 2.30 17.20 -3.14
C PHE A 10 1.30 16.89 -4.26
N VAL A 11 1.75 16.23 -5.33
CA VAL A 11 0.90 15.92 -6.49
C VAL A 11 -0.27 15.03 -6.10
N SER A 12 -0.07 13.99 -5.27
CA SER A 12 -1.12 13.05 -4.88
C SER A 12 -2.32 13.71 -4.17
N ARG A 13 -2.13 14.92 -3.61
CA ARG A 13 -3.21 15.67 -2.94
C ARG A 13 -4.06 16.53 -3.87
N TYR A 14 -3.56 16.85 -5.06
CA TYR A 14 -4.25 17.69 -6.05
C TYR A 14 -4.68 16.91 -7.29
N LEU A 15 -4.38 15.62 -7.36
CA LEU A 15 -4.87 14.76 -8.43
C LEU A 15 -6.36 14.45 -8.22
N LEU A 16 -7.13 14.60 -9.30
CA LEU A 16 -8.51 14.11 -9.39
C LEU A 16 -8.58 12.59 -9.15
N ASN A 17 -7.60 11.86 -9.68
CA ASN A 17 -7.40 10.44 -9.39
C ASN A 17 -6.32 10.25 -8.32
N GLN A 18 -6.76 10.08 -7.07
CA GLN A 18 -5.86 9.89 -5.91
C GLN A 18 -5.09 8.55 -5.94
N ALA A 19 -5.49 7.62 -6.81
CA ALA A 19 -4.84 6.33 -6.98
C ALA A 19 -3.85 6.28 -8.16
N ALA A 20 -3.58 7.41 -8.83
CA ALA A 20 -2.68 7.46 -9.99
C ALA A 20 -1.24 6.97 -9.70
N TYR A 21 -0.86 6.91 -8.41
CA TYR A 21 0.44 6.39 -7.96
C TYR A 21 0.37 5.00 -7.31
N ASN A 22 -0.79 4.34 -7.35
CA ASN A 22 -0.91 2.97 -6.87
C ASN A 22 -0.11 2.04 -7.80
N MET A 23 0.63 1.11 -7.19
CA MET A 23 1.38 0.09 -7.90
C MET A 23 0.74 -1.27 -7.61
N GLY A 24 -0.14 -1.71 -8.52
CA GLY A 24 -0.75 -3.04 -8.48
C GLY A 24 0.11 -4.06 -9.23
N PHE A 25 0.23 -5.27 -8.69
CA PHE A 25 0.94 -6.38 -9.32
C PHE A 25 0.08 -7.63 -9.30
N HIS A 26 0.17 -8.44 -10.36
CA HIS A 26 -0.51 -9.73 -10.45
C HIS A 26 0.51 -10.82 -10.80
N TYR A 27 0.42 -11.95 -10.11
CA TYR A 27 1.26 -13.12 -10.32
C TYR A 27 0.39 -14.38 -10.40
N CYS A 28 0.64 -15.22 -11.42
CA CYS A 28 0.03 -16.54 -11.54
C CYS A 28 1.03 -17.61 -11.08
N ILE A 29 0.66 -18.42 -10.09
CA ILE A 29 1.52 -19.45 -9.51
C ILE A 29 0.90 -20.82 -9.84
N ALA A 30 1.56 -21.57 -10.74
CA ALA A 30 1.04 -22.84 -11.24
C ALA A 30 1.24 -24.03 -10.28
N ARG A 31 2.01 -23.86 -9.20
CA ARG A 31 2.32 -24.91 -8.21
C ARG A 31 1.66 -24.63 -6.87
N PRO A 32 1.44 -25.66 -6.03
CA PRO A 32 0.89 -25.46 -4.69
C PRO A 32 1.69 -24.43 -3.90
N LEU A 33 0.98 -23.42 -3.40
CA LEU A 33 1.54 -22.33 -2.61
C LEU A 33 1.19 -22.53 -1.14
N ASN A 34 2.19 -22.65 -0.28
CA ASN A 34 1.96 -22.71 1.15
C ASN A 34 1.62 -21.30 1.68
N MET A 35 0.33 -21.05 1.90
CA MET A 35 -0.18 -19.75 2.32
C MET A 35 0.33 -19.29 3.69
N MET A 36 0.64 -20.22 4.60
CA MET A 36 1.23 -19.87 5.90
C MET A 36 2.65 -19.32 5.74
N ARG A 37 3.46 -19.96 4.90
CA ARG A 37 4.82 -19.50 4.60
C ARG A 37 4.81 -18.17 3.86
N LEU A 38 3.90 -17.99 2.89
CA LEU A 38 3.74 -16.73 2.18
C LEU A 38 3.38 -15.58 3.12
N ARG A 39 2.37 -15.80 4.00
CA ARG A 39 1.94 -14.82 5.00
C ARG A 39 3.11 -14.39 5.88
N HIS A 40 3.84 -15.35 6.43
CA HIS A 40 4.99 -15.07 7.29
C HIS A 40 6.08 -14.29 6.54
N ALA A 41 6.40 -14.68 5.31
CA ALA A 41 7.41 -13.99 4.49
C ALA A 41 7.02 -12.52 4.22
N LEU A 42 5.76 -12.25 3.88
CA LEU A 42 5.26 -10.89 3.65
C LEU A 42 5.25 -10.06 4.95
N GLN A 43 4.85 -10.65 6.08
CA GLN A 43 4.90 -10.00 7.39
C GLN A 43 6.33 -9.65 7.81
N ALA A 44 7.27 -10.59 7.69
CA ALA A 44 8.68 -10.35 8.01
C ALA A 44 9.28 -9.25 7.10
N THR A 45 8.98 -9.29 5.80
CA THR A 45 9.44 -8.30 4.82
C THR A 45 8.93 -6.90 5.17
N THR A 46 7.63 -6.78 5.43
CA THR A 46 6.99 -5.49 5.75
C THR A 46 7.44 -4.93 7.10
N HIS A 47 7.76 -5.78 8.06
CA HIS A 47 8.38 -5.37 9.31
C HIS A 47 9.84 -4.92 9.11
N TYR A 48 10.64 -5.66 8.35
CA TYR A 48 12.06 -5.39 8.15
C TYR A 48 12.31 -4.07 7.41
N TYR A 49 11.66 -3.85 6.28
CA TYR A 49 11.91 -2.68 5.45
C TYR A 49 11.20 -1.44 5.98
N LYS A 50 11.98 -0.46 6.45
CA LYS A 50 11.45 0.83 6.92
C LYS A 50 10.53 1.49 5.90
N CYS A 51 10.80 1.36 4.60
CA CYS A 51 10.01 2.02 3.57
C CYS A 51 8.54 1.58 3.54
N LEU A 52 8.23 0.35 3.96
CA LEU A 52 6.88 -0.19 4.05
C LEU A 52 6.14 0.24 5.33
N ARG A 53 6.83 0.91 6.25
CA ARG A 53 6.29 1.50 7.48
C ARG A 53 6.30 3.01 7.48
N MET A 54 6.71 3.65 6.38
CA MET A 54 6.71 5.11 6.27
C MET A 54 5.31 5.60 5.93
N CYS A 55 4.80 6.55 6.70
CA CYS A 55 3.56 7.27 6.40
C CYS A 55 3.86 8.75 6.12
N PHE A 56 2.94 9.42 5.44
CA PHE A 56 3.03 10.85 5.18
C PHE A 56 1.75 11.52 5.64
N SER A 57 1.88 12.55 6.47
CA SER A 57 0.76 13.38 6.92
C SER A 57 1.11 14.87 6.76
N GLN A 58 0.11 15.73 6.90
CA GLN A 58 0.31 17.18 6.94
C GLN A 58 0.39 17.62 8.39
N ARG A 59 1.37 18.46 8.76
CA ARG A 59 1.29 19.18 10.04
C ARG A 59 0.10 20.15 10.02
N VAL A 60 -0.84 19.94 10.94
CA VAL A 60 -2.10 20.69 11.08
C VAL A 60 -1.90 22.21 11.08
N ARG A 61 -0.78 22.73 11.62
CA ARG A 61 -0.53 24.18 11.75
C ARG A 61 0.34 24.81 10.66
N GLU A 62 1.11 24.01 9.92
CA GLU A 62 2.19 24.52 9.05
C GLU A 62 1.99 24.19 7.57
N GLY A 63 1.04 23.33 7.22
CA GLY A 63 0.83 22.89 5.83
C GLY A 63 1.97 22.05 5.25
N ARG A 64 3.01 21.76 6.04
CA ARG A 64 4.21 21.05 5.60
C ARG A 64 4.02 19.54 5.67
N PRO A 65 4.48 18.78 4.65
CA PRO A 65 4.50 17.33 4.72
C PRO A 65 5.47 16.85 5.80
N VAL A 66 5.00 15.96 6.65
CA VAL A 66 5.83 15.21 7.59
C VAL A 66 5.82 13.74 7.21
N GLN A 67 6.99 13.12 7.36
CA GLN A 67 7.19 11.70 7.12
C GLN A 67 7.34 11.00 8.47
N GLY A 68 6.39 10.15 8.81
CA GLY A 68 6.39 9.33 10.01
C GLY A 68 6.92 7.92 9.74
N LEU A 69 7.30 7.23 10.81
CA LEU A 69 7.59 5.80 10.79
C LEU A 69 6.65 5.10 11.77
N LEU A 70 5.82 4.19 11.26
CA LEU A 70 4.94 3.38 12.07
C LEU A 70 5.75 2.35 12.87
N ALA A 71 5.34 2.10 14.12
CA ALA A 71 5.96 1.06 14.95
C ALA A 71 5.86 -0.33 14.29
N SER A 72 4.72 -0.59 13.63
CA SER A 72 4.42 -1.82 12.91
C SER A 72 3.88 -1.52 11.52
N SER A 73 4.00 -2.47 10.58
CA SER A 73 3.41 -2.33 9.24
C SER A 73 1.90 -2.45 9.29
N ALA A 74 1.20 -1.62 8.52
CA ALA A 74 -0.24 -1.74 8.26
C ALA A 74 -0.55 -2.80 7.17
N PHE A 75 0.28 -3.86 7.11
CA PHE A 75 0.15 -4.89 6.09
C PHE A 75 -1.01 -5.83 6.42
N GLU A 76 -1.88 -6.05 5.44
CA GLU A 76 -3.00 -6.97 5.51
C GLU A 76 -2.95 -7.94 4.34
N LEU A 77 -3.32 -9.20 4.59
CA LEU A 77 -3.38 -10.25 3.57
C LEU A 77 -4.75 -10.92 3.61
N GLU A 78 -5.58 -10.56 2.63
CA GLU A 78 -6.83 -11.22 2.29
C GLU A 78 -6.51 -12.50 1.48
N HIS A 79 -7.20 -13.60 1.79
CA HIS A 79 -7.03 -14.87 1.10
C HIS A 79 -8.39 -15.46 0.77
N VAL A 80 -8.65 -15.66 -0.52
CA VAL A 80 -9.86 -16.28 -1.05
C VAL A 80 -9.49 -17.68 -1.53
N ALA A 81 -9.99 -18.71 -0.86
CA ALA A 81 -9.57 -20.10 -1.09
C ALA A 81 -10.00 -20.66 -2.47
N VAL A 82 -11.15 -20.19 -2.97
CA VAL A 82 -11.67 -20.51 -4.30
C VAL A 82 -12.14 -19.20 -4.91
N ALA A 83 -11.34 -18.67 -5.84
CA ALA A 83 -11.62 -17.42 -6.51
C ALA A 83 -12.06 -17.67 -7.95
N ASN A 84 -12.95 -16.84 -8.45
CA ASN A 84 -13.33 -16.78 -9.85
C ASN A 84 -12.76 -15.51 -10.51
N LYS A 85 -13.10 -15.28 -11.78
CA LYS A 85 -12.62 -14.12 -12.55
C LYS A 85 -13.17 -12.80 -12.02
N ASP A 86 -14.39 -12.80 -11.48
CA ASP A 86 -15.03 -11.60 -10.94
C ASP A 86 -14.41 -11.20 -9.60
N ASP A 87 -14.05 -12.17 -8.75
CA ASP A 87 -13.28 -11.93 -7.52
C ASP A 87 -11.93 -11.28 -7.84
N PHE A 88 -11.24 -11.81 -8.87
CA PHE A 88 -9.98 -11.25 -9.33
C PHE A 88 -10.14 -9.81 -9.82
N LYS A 89 -11.13 -9.57 -10.68
CA LYS A 89 -11.43 -8.23 -11.20
C LYS A 89 -11.73 -7.26 -10.05
N GLN A 90 -12.58 -7.65 -9.11
CA GLN A 90 -12.93 -6.83 -7.96
C GLN A 90 -11.70 -6.51 -7.09
N ALA A 91 -10.80 -7.49 -6.88
CA ALA A 91 -9.56 -7.25 -6.15
C ALA A 91 -8.64 -6.24 -6.86
N MET A 92 -8.54 -6.32 -8.18
CA MET A 92 -7.76 -5.36 -8.97
C MET A 92 -8.39 -3.96 -8.96
N ASP A 93 -9.71 -3.84 -9.13
CA ASP A 93 -10.43 -2.57 -9.07
C ASP A 93 -10.29 -1.89 -7.69
N LYS A 94 -10.25 -2.68 -6.61
CA LYS A 94 -9.96 -2.18 -5.25
C LYS A 94 -8.55 -1.59 -5.15
N LEU A 95 -7.55 -2.18 -5.79
CA LEU A 95 -6.18 -1.64 -5.81
C LEU A 95 -6.10 -0.32 -6.57
N GLU A 96 -6.93 -0.13 -7.60
CA GLU A 96 -6.99 1.11 -8.39
C GLU A 96 -7.79 2.23 -7.72
N THR A 97 -8.49 1.95 -6.62
CA THR A 97 -9.35 2.93 -5.93
C THR A 97 -8.92 3.19 -4.49
N ARG A 98 -8.02 2.36 -3.93
CA ARG A 98 -7.53 2.52 -2.55
C ARG A 98 -6.69 3.79 -2.41
N VAL A 99 -7.15 4.72 -1.58
CA VAL A 99 -6.41 5.92 -1.22
C VAL A 99 -5.71 5.70 0.11
N GLY A 100 -4.39 5.90 0.15
CA GLY A 100 -3.56 5.70 1.35
C GLY A 100 -3.47 6.91 2.28
N TYR A 101 -4.31 7.93 2.11
CA TYR A 101 -4.29 9.14 2.93
C TYR A 101 -5.11 8.92 4.21
N GLN A 102 -4.47 9.04 5.37
CA GLN A 102 -5.17 9.13 6.65
C GLN A 102 -4.99 10.55 7.19
N GLU A 103 -6.11 11.27 7.35
CA GLU A 103 -6.14 12.50 8.13
C GLU A 103 -5.97 12.15 9.61
N GLY A 104 -4.87 12.61 10.19
CA GLY A 104 -4.56 12.55 11.61
C GLY A 104 -3.72 13.75 12.00
#